data_AF-A0A7I7TFC7-F1
#
_entry.id   AF-A0A7I7TFC7-F1
#
_cell.length_a   1.000
_cell.length_b   1.000
_cell.length_c   1.000
_cell.angle_alpha   90.00
_cell.angle_beta   90.00
_cell.angle_gamma   90.00
#
_symmetry.space_group_name_H-M   'P 1'
#
loop_
_entity.id
_entity.type
_entity.pdbx_description
1 polymer ?
#
loop_
_entity_poly.entity_id
_entity_poly.type
_entity_poly.pdbx_seq_one_letter_code
_entity_poly.pdbx_strand_id
1 'polypeptide(L)'
;MTQAAGAPSRGNNVPLAAIAAITGQSESSATEMFYTARQSEVDENLASFEDIGLAVDRLCTRVGLAPALMQDERDHRIRALRDPLSDRSPGLTRGDLNAWDRLLRTTPDRVPTVQREPLTLSDMPEHQQAMWLTLLDFEESDPPPWVLLGGQMTALHLAEHGRTAHRPTDDGDMVVGVWTRRDALHSTTIYLTSNGFTERTTSDGYGYRFVRGKTEIDVMISEGA
;
A
#
# COMPACT_ATOMS: atom_id res chain seq x y z
N MET A 1 24.26 7.31 -28.10
CA MET A 1 23.64 8.63 -27.90
C MET A 1 22.24 8.38 -27.36
N THR A 2 22.09 8.50 -26.04
CA THR A 2 20.82 8.29 -25.35
C THR A 2 19.93 9.48 -25.66
N GLN A 3 18.81 9.23 -26.35
CA GLN A 3 17.82 10.25 -26.65
C GLN A 3 17.23 10.72 -25.31
N ALA A 4 17.35 12.02 -25.02
CA ALA A 4 16.75 12.61 -23.83
C ALA A 4 15.25 12.32 -23.84
N ALA A 5 14.74 11.71 -22.77
CA ALA A 5 13.31 11.53 -22.56
C ALA A 5 12.64 12.91 -22.73
N GLY A 6 11.81 13.06 -23.76
CA GLY A 6 11.12 14.31 -24.05
C GLY A 6 10.30 14.71 -22.83
N ALA A 7 10.34 15.97 -22.41
CA ALA A 7 9.63 16.45 -21.22
C ALA A 7 8.15 16.08 -21.25
N PRO A 8 7.53 15.77 -20.09
CA PRO A 8 6.13 15.35 -20.04
C PRO A 8 5.24 16.39 -20.70
N SER A 9 4.20 15.92 -21.41
CA SER A 9 3.15 16.83 -21.88
C SER A 9 2.67 17.64 -20.68
N ARG A 10 2.38 18.94 -20.85
CA ARG A 10 2.07 19.85 -19.72
C ARG A 10 0.98 19.30 -18.77
N GLY A 11 0.10 18.42 -19.27
CA GLY A 11 -0.93 17.74 -18.48
C GLY A 11 -0.45 16.66 -17.50
N ASN A 12 0.76 16.12 -17.67
CA ASN A 12 1.26 15.01 -16.84
C ASN A 12 1.99 15.48 -15.57
N ASN A 13 2.45 16.73 -15.50
CA ASN A 13 3.29 17.19 -14.38
C ASN A 13 2.60 17.06 -13.01
N VAL A 14 1.36 17.52 -12.89
CA VAL A 14 0.63 17.49 -11.62
C VAL A 14 0.28 16.04 -11.20
N PRO A 15 -0.27 15.19 -12.10
CA PRO A 15 -0.45 13.76 -11.83
C PRO A 15 0.83 13.05 -11.39
N LEU A 16 1.96 13.27 -12.09
CA LEU A 16 3.23 12.63 -11.76
C LEU A 16 3.78 13.11 -10.42
N ALA A 17 3.65 14.40 -10.10
CA ALA A 17 4.02 14.92 -8.79
C ALA A 17 3.16 14.29 -7.68
N ALA A 18 1.86 14.10 -7.90
CA ALA A 18 0.99 13.40 -6.95
C ALA A 18 1.39 11.93 -6.78
N ILE A 19 1.66 11.21 -7.87
CA ILE A 19 2.13 9.81 -7.82
C ILE A 19 3.46 9.71 -7.07
N ALA A 20 4.42 10.59 -7.34
CA ALA A 20 5.70 10.64 -6.64
C ALA A 20 5.50 10.79 -5.12
N ALA A 21 4.59 11.68 -4.71
CA ALA A 21 4.31 11.91 -3.31
C ALA A 21 3.61 10.72 -2.61
N ILE A 22 2.65 10.07 -3.28
CA ILE A 22 1.99 8.84 -2.78
C ILE A 22 3.02 7.73 -2.55
N THR A 23 3.91 7.54 -3.52
CA THR A 23 4.88 6.44 -3.58
C THR A 23 6.20 6.74 -2.86
N GLY A 24 6.39 7.98 -2.40
CA GLY A 24 7.64 8.46 -1.82
C GLY A 24 8.83 8.53 -2.78
N GLN A 25 8.58 8.41 -4.08
CA GLN A 25 9.59 8.56 -5.13
C GLN A 25 9.92 10.04 -5.35
N SER A 26 11.07 10.31 -5.97
CA SER A 26 11.31 11.64 -6.54
C SER A 26 10.44 11.85 -7.78
N GLU A 27 10.10 13.11 -8.10
CA GLU A 27 9.34 13.42 -9.31
C GLU A 27 10.06 12.96 -10.58
N SER A 28 11.41 12.98 -10.59
CA SER A 28 12.21 12.46 -11.70
C SER A 28 12.06 10.95 -11.86
N SER A 29 12.08 10.19 -10.75
CA SER A 29 11.89 8.73 -10.75
C SER A 29 10.49 8.38 -11.24
N ALA A 30 9.45 9.03 -10.71
CA ALA A 30 8.07 8.82 -11.15
C ALA A 30 7.88 9.17 -12.64
N THR A 31 8.55 10.21 -13.13
CA THR A 31 8.53 10.58 -14.56
C THR A 31 9.20 9.53 -15.44
N GLU A 32 10.35 8.99 -15.02
CA GLU A 32 11.02 7.90 -15.74
C GLU A 32 10.16 6.64 -15.79
N MET A 33 9.58 6.24 -14.66
CA MET A 33 8.65 5.12 -14.58
C MET A 33 7.44 5.33 -15.50
N PHE A 34 6.91 6.55 -15.57
CA PHE A 34 5.81 6.90 -16.47
C PHE A 34 6.19 6.65 -17.93
N TYR A 35 7.36 7.08 -18.38
CA TYR A 35 7.80 6.82 -19.75
C TYR A 35 7.98 5.34 -20.05
N THR A 36 8.53 4.57 -19.10
CA THR A 36 8.63 3.13 -19.24
C THR A 36 7.26 2.47 -19.35
N ALA A 37 6.29 2.87 -18.51
CA ALA A 37 4.92 2.40 -18.59
C ALA A 37 4.27 2.79 -19.93
N ARG A 38 4.46 4.05 -20.36
CA ARG A 38 3.89 4.61 -21.58
C ARG A 38 4.40 3.93 -22.85
N GLN A 39 5.64 3.46 -22.89
CA GLN A 39 6.16 2.66 -24.00
C GLN A 39 5.36 1.37 -24.24
N SER A 40 4.69 0.83 -23.21
CA SER A 40 3.81 -0.33 -23.34
C SER A 40 2.36 0.03 -23.71
N GLU A 41 1.97 1.29 -23.55
CA GLU A 41 0.61 1.80 -23.76
C GLU A 41 0.55 2.55 -25.09
N VAL A 42 0.16 1.88 -26.17
CA VAL A 42 0.24 2.43 -27.54
C VAL A 42 -0.98 3.27 -27.94
N ASP A 43 -1.92 3.50 -27.01
CA ASP A 43 -3.14 4.26 -27.30
C ASP A 43 -2.88 5.78 -27.32
N GLU A 44 -2.65 6.31 -28.52
CA GLU A 44 -2.46 7.73 -28.78
C GLU A 44 -3.77 8.53 -28.93
N ASN A 45 -4.94 7.89 -28.77
CA ASN A 45 -6.21 8.61 -28.85
C ASN A 45 -6.32 9.61 -27.70
N LEU A 46 -6.75 10.84 -28.03
CA LEU A 46 -7.04 11.84 -27.02
C LEU A 46 -8.09 11.33 -26.04
N ALA A 47 -7.80 11.48 -24.75
CA ALA A 47 -8.72 11.15 -23.68
C ALA A 47 -9.90 12.12 -23.68
N SER A 48 -11.10 11.60 -23.45
CA SER A 48 -12.28 12.44 -23.25
C SER A 48 -12.21 13.16 -21.90
N PHE A 49 -13.01 14.21 -21.72
CA PHE A 49 -13.10 14.88 -20.42
C PHE A 49 -13.56 13.93 -19.31
N GLU A 50 -14.42 12.97 -19.63
CA GLU A 50 -14.88 11.93 -18.72
C GLU A 50 -13.75 10.98 -18.32
N ASP A 51 -12.96 10.51 -19.29
CA ASP A 51 -11.79 9.65 -19.03
C ASP A 51 -10.79 10.34 -18.09
N ILE A 52 -10.50 11.62 -18.35
CA ILE A 52 -9.59 12.42 -17.53
C ILE A 52 -10.19 12.61 -16.12
N GLY A 53 -11.48 12.93 -16.02
CA GLY A 53 -12.18 13.07 -14.73
C GLY A 53 -12.08 11.81 -13.88
N LEU A 54 -12.35 10.64 -14.46
CA LEU A 54 -12.22 9.34 -13.78
C LEU A 54 -10.78 9.07 -13.32
N ALA A 55 -9.78 9.41 -14.13
CA ALA A 55 -8.38 9.25 -13.76
C ALA A 55 -7.98 10.20 -12.61
N VAL A 56 -8.43 11.45 -12.65
CA VAL A 56 -8.21 12.43 -11.58
C VAL A 56 -8.89 12.01 -10.28
N ASP A 57 -10.11 11.49 -10.32
CA ASP A 57 -10.82 11.02 -9.13
C ASP A 57 -10.12 9.84 -8.45
N ARG A 58 -9.56 8.92 -9.25
CA ARG A 58 -8.71 7.83 -8.74
C ARG A 58 -7.46 8.38 -8.07
N LEU A 59 -6.77 9.33 -8.70
CA LEU A 59 -5.60 9.98 -8.11
C LEU A 59 -5.95 10.71 -6.80
N CYS A 60 -7.05 11.48 -6.78
CA CYS A 60 -7.50 12.17 -5.58
C CYS A 60 -7.82 11.19 -4.45
N THR A 61 -8.48 10.07 -4.77
CA THR A 61 -8.73 8.99 -3.81
C THR A 61 -7.42 8.43 -3.24
N ARG A 62 -6.42 8.16 -4.10
CA ARG A 62 -5.12 7.64 -3.66
C ARG A 62 -4.32 8.66 -2.85
N VAL A 63 -4.35 9.95 -3.21
CA VAL A 63 -3.77 11.03 -2.40
C VAL A 63 -4.45 11.10 -1.02
N GLY A 64 -5.77 11.02 -0.97
CA GLY A 64 -6.54 11.07 0.28
C GLY A 64 -6.20 9.93 1.25
N LEU A 65 -5.89 8.76 0.70
CA LEU A 65 -5.52 7.55 1.46
C LEU A 65 -4.01 7.39 1.68
N ALA A 66 -3.16 8.25 1.11
CA ALA A 66 -1.72 8.09 1.15
C ALA A 66 -1.16 8.30 2.57
N PRO A 67 -0.58 7.26 3.21
CA PRO A 67 -0.07 7.37 4.59
C PRO A 67 1.15 8.30 4.70
N ALA A 68 1.90 8.49 3.60
CA ALA A 68 3.05 9.39 3.55
C ALA A 68 2.69 10.88 3.66
N LEU A 69 1.44 11.26 3.38
CA LEU A 69 1.06 12.65 3.23
C LEU A 69 0.35 13.17 4.47
N MET A 70 0.76 14.36 4.92
CA MET A 70 0.03 15.14 5.92
C MET A 70 -1.26 15.71 5.32
N GLN A 71 -2.24 16.03 6.17
CA GLN A 71 -3.58 16.44 5.70
C GLN A 71 -3.56 17.68 4.79
N ASP A 72 -2.76 18.69 5.14
CA ASP A 72 -2.58 19.91 4.35
C ASP A 72 -1.97 19.64 2.97
N GLU A 73 -1.01 18.73 2.89
CA GLU A 73 -0.39 18.28 1.65
C GLU A 73 -1.37 17.49 0.78
N ARG A 74 -2.21 16.63 1.39
CA ARG A 74 -3.29 15.92 0.67
C ARG A 74 -4.25 16.92 0.04
N ASP A 75 -4.70 17.90 0.82
CA ASP A 75 -5.62 18.93 0.36
C ASP A 75 -5.02 19.80 -0.75
N HIS A 76 -3.75 20.18 -0.63
CA HIS A 76 -3.03 20.94 -1.66
C HIS A 76 -2.99 20.16 -2.97
N ARG A 77 -2.64 18.88 -2.93
CA ARG A 77 -2.54 18.03 -4.13
C ARG A 77 -3.89 17.72 -4.76
N ILE A 78 -4.93 17.45 -3.96
CA ILE A 78 -6.29 17.24 -4.46
C ILE A 78 -6.79 18.49 -5.18
N ARG A 79 -6.55 19.68 -4.63
CA ARG A 79 -6.86 20.95 -5.31
C ARG A 79 -6.09 21.08 -6.62
N ALA A 80 -4.78 20.85 -6.59
CA ALA A 80 -3.92 20.94 -7.78
C ALA A 80 -4.32 19.95 -8.88
N LEU A 81 -4.80 18.74 -8.54
CA LEU A 81 -5.27 17.75 -9.51
C LEU A 81 -6.59 18.14 -10.17
N ARG A 82 -7.46 18.85 -9.43
CA ARG A 82 -8.78 19.28 -9.92
C ARG A 82 -8.72 20.58 -10.72
N ASP A 83 -7.76 21.45 -10.44
CA ASP A 83 -7.63 22.76 -11.09
C ASP A 83 -7.44 22.70 -12.63
N PRO A 84 -6.59 21.80 -13.20
CA PRO A 84 -6.37 21.68 -14.64
C PRO A 84 -7.58 21.20 -15.45
N LEU A 85 -8.58 20.61 -14.80
CA LEU A 85 -9.84 20.22 -15.44
C LEU A 85 -10.75 21.41 -15.75
N SER A 86 -10.44 22.61 -15.23
CA SER A 86 -11.37 23.73 -15.26
C SER A 86 -11.28 24.60 -16.51
N ASP A 87 -10.20 24.54 -17.32
CA ASP A 87 -9.99 25.57 -18.35
C ASP A 87 -9.62 25.09 -19.77
N ARG A 88 -8.83 24.01 -19.99
CA ARG A 88 -8.56 23.46 -21.34
C ARG A 88 -8.17 21.98 -21.27
N SER A 89 -8.65 21.15 -22.22
CA SER A 89 -8.20 19.75 -22.34
C SER A 89 -6.68 19.71 -22.59
N PRO A 90 -5.89 19.13 -21.67
CA PRO A 90 -4.42 19.26 -21.68
C PRO A 90 -3.72 18.42 -22.76
N GLY A 91 -4.46 17.84 -23.71
CA GLY A 91 -3.90 16.99 -24.77
C GLY A 91 -3.42 15.63 -24.26
N LEU A 92 -3.97 15.15 -23.15
CA LEU A 92 -3.67 13.82 -22.61
C LEU A 92 -4.27 12.74 -23.52
N THR A 93 -3.51 11.67 -23.72
CA THR A 93 -4.02 10.47 -24.42
C THR A 93 -4.54 9.45 -23.43
N ARG A 94 -5.30 8.46 -23.89
CA ARG A 94 -5.67 7.30 -23.07
C ARG A 94 -4.45 6.51 -22.61
N GLY A 95 -3.41 6.43 -23.44
CA GLY A 95 -2.13 5.84 -23.04
C GLY A 95 -1.48 6.54 -21.85
N ASP A 96 -1.62 7.88 -21.73
CA ASP A 96 -1.14 8.62 -20.56
C ASP A 96 -1.92 8.22 -19.29
N LEU A 97 -3.25 8.14 -19.38
CA LEU A 97 -4.10 7.74 -18.26
C LEU A 97 -3.83 6.30 -17.83
N ASN A 98 -3.64 5.38 -18.78
CA ASN A 98 -3.27 3.99 -18.50
C ASN A 98 -1.90 3.90 -17.83
N ALA A 99 -0.94 4.72 -18.25
CA ALA A 99 0.38 4.76 -17.62
C ALA A 99 0.30 5.23 -16.16
N TRP A 100 -0.50 6.25 -15.84
CA TRP A 100 -0.74 6.65 -14.43
C TRP A 100 -1.31 5.50 -13.61
N ASP A 101 -2.33 4.85 -14.15
CA ASP A 101 -3.03 3.74 -13.50
C ASP A 101 -2.11 2.52 -13.30
N ARG A 102 -1.19 2.27 -14.24
CA ARG A 102 -0.13 1.28 -14.09
C ARG A 102 0.83 1.67 -12.96
N LEU A 103 1.32 2.91 -12.93
CA LEU A 103 2.22 3.38 -11.88
C LEU A 103 1.60 3.24 -10.49
N LEU A 104 0.34 3.66 -10.33
CA LEU A 104 -0.39 3.54 -9.06
C LEU A 104 -0.62 2.09 -8.62
N ARG A 105 -0.66 1.15 -9.55
CA ARG A 105 -0.81 -0.29 -9.27
C ARG A 105 0.50 -0.97 -8.92
N THR A 106 1.59 -0.61 -9.60
CA THR A 106 2.86 -1.35 -9.52
C THR A 106 3.84 -0.74 -8.54
N THR A 107 3.66 0.54 -8.18
CA THR A 107 4.57 1.22 -7.26
C THR A 107 3.97 1.17 -5.87
N PRO A 108 4.65 0.54 -4.89
CA PRO A 108 4.16 0.49 -3.52
C PRO A 108 4.08 1.88 -2.91
N ASP A 109 3.08 2.09 -2.06
CA ASP A 109 2.96 3.32 -1.27
C ASP A 109 4.08 3.38 -0.24
N ARG A 110 4.61 4.59 0.01
CA ARG A 110 5.54 4.78 1.11
C ARG A 110 4.77 4.84 2.42
N VAL A 111 5.02 3.90 3.32
CA VAL A 111 4.57 3.99 4.71
C VAL A 111 5.70 4.60 5.54
N PRO A 112 5.51 5.80 6.12
CA PRO A 112 6.53 6.37 6.99
C PRO A 112 6.76 5.47 8.21
N THR A 113 7.98 4.98 8.37
CA THR A 113 8.39 4.26 9.57
C THR A 113 8.96 5.23 10.60
N VAL A 114 8.64 5.01 11.86
CA VAL A 114 9.22 5.74 12.98
C VAL A 114 10.32 4.87 13.56
N GLN A 115 11.54 5.39 13.64
CA GLN A 115 12.62 4.71 14.34
C GLN A 115 12.29 4.65 15.83
N ARG A 116 12.27 3.43 16.38
CA ARG A 116 12.01 3.15 17.80
C ARG A 116 13.16 2.29 18.33
N GLU A 117 13.45 2.44 19.62
CA GLU A 117 14.40 1.57 20.30
C GLU A 117 13.92 0.11 20.24
N PRO A 118 14.81 -0.87 20.02
CA PRO A 118 14.43 -2.27 20.02
C PRO A 118 13.77 -2.69 21.33
N LEU A 119 12.62 -3.34 21.22
CA LEU A 119 11.91 -3.90 22.36
C LEU A 119 12.32 -5.36 22.57
N THR A 120 12.75 -5.70 23.78
CA THR A 120 12.94 -7.11 24.18
C THR A 120 11.60 -7.69 24.63
N LEU A 121 11.11 -8.68 23.90
CA LEU A 121 9.91 -9.42 24.29
C LEU A 121 10.24 -10.39 25.44
N SER A 122 9.31 -10.52 26.38
CA SER A 122 9.41 -11.50 27.47
C SER A 122 9.37 -12.93 26.93
N ASP A 123 9.83 -13.88 27.75
CA ASP A 123 9.65 -15.31 27.48
C ASP A 123 8.19 -15.63 27.17
N MET A 124 7.98 -16.45 26.15
CA MET A 124 6.65 -16.78 25.63
C MET A 124 6.56 -18.26 25.23
N PRO A 125 5.35 -18.82 25.15
CA PRO A 125 5.16 -20.17 24.63
C PRO A 125 5.67 -20.33 23.19
N GLU A 126 6.09 -21.56 22.82
CA GLU A 126 6.65 -21.87 21.50
C GLU A 126 5.76 -21.44 20.32
N HIS A 127 4.44 -21.56 20.45
CA HIS A 127 3.51 -21.18 19.38
C HIS A 127 3.46 -19.67 19.17
N GLN A 128 3.53 -18.88 20.25
CA GLN A 128 3.58 -17.43 20.17
C GLN A 128 4.92 -16.97 19.58
N GLN A 129 6.02 -17.62 19.96
CA GLN A 129 7.34 -17.37 19.36
C GLN A 129 7.32 -17.67 17.86
N ALA A 130 6.74 -18.81 17.46
CA ALA A 130 6.61 -19.19 16.06
C ALA A 130 5.75 -18.21 15.24
N MET A 131 4.70 -17.63 15.85
CA MET A 131 3.90 -16.55 15.27
C MET A 131 4.77 -15.31 15.02
N TRP A 132 5.50 -14.83 16.02
CA TRP A 132 6.38 -13.66 15.89
C TRP A 132 7.45 -13.85 14.82
N LEU A 133 8.12 -15.00 14.82
CA LEU A 133 9.13 -15.32 13.80
C LEU A 133 8.52 -15.31 12.39
N THR A 134 7.31 -15.85 12.22
CA THR A 134 6.61 -15.83 10.93
C THR A 134 6.29 -14.40 10.48
N LEU A 135 5.83 -13.53 11.39
CA LEU A 135 5.53 -12.13 11.04
C LEU A 135 6.79 -11.30 10.75
N LEU A 136 7.89 -11.56 11.46
CA LEU A 136 9.16 -10.90 11.20
C LEU A 136 9.76 -11.36 9.87
N ASP A 137 9.74 -12.66 9.59
CA ASP A 137 10.16 -13.21 8.30
C ASP A 137 9.25 -12.70 7.15
N PHE A 138 7.98 -12.41 7.44
CA PHE A 138 7.06 -11.81 6.46
C PHE A 138 7.48 -10.39 6.10
N GLU A 139 7.88 -9.56 7.08
CA GLU A 139 8.40 -8.21 6.84
C GLU A 139 9.65 -8.22 5.94
N GLU A 140 10.53 -9.20 6.13
CA GLU A 140 11.74 -9.36 5.31
C GLU A 140 11.46 -9.86 3.87
N SER A 141 10.21 -10.19 3.54
CA SER A 141 9.81 -10.73 2.24
C SER A 141 9.28 -9.69 1.24
N ASP A 142 9.48 -8.40 1.52
CA ASP A 142 8.88 -7.27 0.79
C ASP A 142 7.34 -7.38 0.71
N PRO A 143 6.66 -7.52 1.87
CA PRO A 143 5.23 -7.78 1.90
C PRO A 143 4.45 -6.56 1.41
N PRO A 144 3.17 -6.73 1.08
CA PRO A 144 2.28 -5.58 1.00
C PRO A 144 2.27 -4.80 2.33
N PRO A 145 1.96 -3.49 2.31
CA PRO A 145 1.75 -2.73 3.55
C PRO A 145 0.81 -3.48 4.47
N TRP A 146 1.23 -3.72 5.70
CA TRP A 146 0.46 -4.43 6.70
C TRP A 146 0.63 -3.76 8.06
N VAL A 147 -0.30 -4.04 8.96
CA VAL A 147 -0.25 -3.56 10.35
C VAL A 147 -0.58 -4.71 11.29
N LEU A 148 0.16 -4.80 12.39
CA LEU A 148 -0.19 -5.68 13.51
C LEU A 148 -1.34 -5.04 14.30
N LEU A 149 -2.34 -5.84 14.66
CA LEU A 149 -3.49 -5.42 15.45
C LEU A 149 -3.64 -6.27 16.72
N GLY A 150 -4.75 -6.07 17.41
CA GLY A 150 -5.23 -6.97 18.44
C GLY A 150 -4.36 -7.03 19.69
N GLY A 151 -4.32 -8.22 20.28
CA GLY A 151 -3.64 -8.45 21.55
C GLY A 151 -2.14 -8.21 21.47
N GLN A 152 -1.48 -8.67 20.41
CA GLN A 152 -0.02 -8.53 20.25
C GLN A 152 0.38 -7.07 20.10
N MET A 153 -0.37 -6.27 19.32
CA MET A 153 -0.16 -4.82 19.23
C MET A 153 -0.28 -4.16 20.61
N THR A 154 -1.30 -4.54 21.39
CA THR A 154 -1.49 -4.02 22.76
C THR A 154 -0.35 -4.43 23.67
N ALA A 155 0.15 -5.66 23.56
CA ALA A 155 1.27 -6.16 24.34
C ALA A 155 2.57 -5.40 24.03
N LEU A 156 2.85 -5.10 22.76
CA LEU A 156 3.99 -4.26 22.37
C LEU A 156 3.90 -2.88 23.02
N HIS A 157 2.75 -2.19 22.92
CA HIS A 157 2.58 -0.87 23.52
C HIS A 157 2.73 -0.87 25.04
N LEU A 158 2.24 -1.91 25.73
CA LEU A 158 2.45 -2.03 27.17
C LEU A 158 3.93 -2.23 27.51
N ALA A 159 4.61 -3.10 26.77
CA ALA A 159 6.02 -3.39 26.98
C ALA A 159 6.92 -2.17 26.70
N GLU A 160 6.62 -1.37 25.67
CA GLU A 160 7.26 -0.06 25.42
C GLU A 160 7.16 0.89 26.63
N HIS A 161 6.10 0.76 27.43
CA HIS A 161 5.87 1.54 28.64
C HIS A 161 6.25 0.80 29.95
N GLY A 162 7.00 -0.30 29.86
CA GLY A 162 7.42 -1.09 31.02
C GLY A 162 6.27 -1.75 31.77
N ARG A 163 5.15 -2.00 31.09
CA ARG A 163 3.95 -2.68 31.64
C ARG A 163 3.82 -4.07 31.04
N THR A 164 3.26 -4.99 31.81
CA THR A 164 2.95 -6.35 31.36
C THR A 164 1.50 -6.47 30.92
N ALA A 165 1.23 -7.17 29.82
CA ALA A 165 -0.12 -7.52 29.42
C ALA A 165 -0.82 -8.36 30.51
N HIS A 166 -2.04 -7.97 30.89
CA HIS A 166 -2.81 -8.67 31.93
C HIS A 166 -3.47 -9.97 31.41
N ARG A 167 -3.60 -10.10 30.09
CA ARG A 167 -4.16 -11.26 29.42
C ARG A 167 -3.18 -11.70 28.32
N PRO A 168 -2.66 -12.94 28.36
CA PRO A 168 -1.91 -13.51 27.25
C PRO A 168 -2.80 -13.60 26.01
N THR A 169 -2.24 -13.25 24.87
CA THR A 169 -2.83 -13.44 23.55
C THR A 169 -1.87 -14.32 22.78
N ASP A 170 -2.39 -15.33 22.12
CA ASP A 170 -1.60 -16.45 21.62
C ASP A 170 -1.58 -16.48 20.07
N ASP A 171 -2.49 -15.72 19.47
CA ASP A 171 -2.66 -15.47 18.04
C ASP A 171 -1.97 -14.16 17.61
N GLY A 172 -1.71 -14.06 16.31
CA GLY A 172 -1.30 -12.83 15.64
C GLY A 172 -2.43 -12.28 14.79
N ASP A 173 -2.76 -11.01 14.97
CA ASP A 173 -3.76 -10.32 14.15
C ASP A 173 -3.07 -9.34 13.21
N MET A 174 -3.36 -9.40 11.91
CA MET A 174 -2.84 -8.43 10.95
C MET A 174 -3.90 -7.93 9.98
N VAL A 175 -3.77 -6.67 9.56
CA VAL A 175 -4.50 -6.13 8.41
C VAL A 175 -3.54 -5.88 7.26
N VAL A 176 -3.93 -6.30 6.06
CA VAL A 176 -3.17 -6.07 4.84
C VAL A 176 -3.82 -4.98 3.97
N GLY A 177 -2.99 -4.12 3.40
CA GLY A 177 -3.39 -2.92 2.66
C GLY A 177 -3.86 -3.21 1.23
N VAL A 178 -5.06 -3.77 1.07
CA VAL A 178 -5.64 -4.08 -0.26
C VAL A 178 -5.91 -2.85 -1.14
N TRP A 179 -6.07 -1.68 -0.51
CA TRP A 179 -6.32 -0.41 -1.20
C TRP A 179 -5.09 0.16 -1.90
N THR A 180 -3.91 -0.21 -1.42
CA THR A 180 -2.62 0.23 -1.95
C THR A 180 -2.00 -0.85 -2.84
N ARG A 181 -2.19 -2.13 -2.48
CA ARG A 181 -1.78 -3.30 -3.28
C ARG A 181 -2.93 -4.30 -3.42
N ARG A 182 -3.53 -4.39 -4.60
CA ARG A 182 -4.70 -5.28 -4.85
C ARG A 182 -4.41 -6.75 -4.65
N ASP A 183 -3.17 -7.17 -4.84
CA ASP A 183 -2.68 -8.53 -4.62
C ASP A 183 -2.26 -8.80 -3.17
N ALA A 184 -2.46 -7.84 -2.25
CA ALA A 184 -1.98 -7.95 -0.87
C ALA A 184 -2.52 -9.20 -0.15
N LEU A 185 -3.82 -9.47 -0.26
CA LEU A 185 -4.40 -10.67 0.35
C LEU A 185 -3.83 -11.95 -0.29
N HIS A 186 -3.78 -11.99 -1.63
CA HIS A 186 -3.30 -13.16 -2.36
C HIS A 186 -1.83 -13.49 -2.08
N SER A 187 -0.96 -12.48 -2.10
CA SER A 187 0.47 -12.63 -1.79
C SER A 187 0.69 -13.07 -0.34
N THR A 188 -0.08 -12.52 0.61
CA THR A 188 -0.04 -12.93 2.03
C THR A 188 -0.49 -14.39 2.20
N THR A 189 -1.57 -14.80 1.53
CA THR A 189 -2.02 -16.19 1.52
C THR A 189 -0.94 -17.13 0.96
N ILE A 190 -0.31 -16.77 -0.17
CA ILE A 190 0.79 -17.56 -0.75
C ILE A 190 1.94 -17.68 0.25
N TYR A 191 2.33 -16.58 0.90
CA TYR A 191 3.40 -16.60 1.89
C TYR A 191 3.08 -17.54 3.06
N LEU A 192 1.91 -17.41 3.68
CA LEU A 192 1.53 -18.21 4.84
C LEU A 192 1.39 -19.70 4.49
N THR A 193 0.76 -20.02 3.35
CA THR A 193 0.61 -21.40 2.89
C THR A 193 1.95 -22.04 2.51
N SER A 194 2.87 -21.28 1.90
CA SER A 194 4.24 -21.74 1.63
C SER A 194 5.05 -21.99 2.91
N ASN A 195 4.69 -21.30 4.00
CA ASN A 195 5.24 -21.52 5.35
C ASN A 195 4.50 -22.61 6.15
N GLY A 196 3.62 -23.39 5.50
CA GLY A 196 2.97 -24.55 6.11
C GLY A 196 1.74 -24.22 6.96
N PHE A 197 1.18 -23.01 6.83
CA PHE A 197 -0.13 -22.71 7.39
C PHE A 197 -1.25 -23.22 6.47
N THR A 198 -2.36 -23.60 7.07
CA THR A 198 -3.60 -23.93 6.36
C THR A 198 -4.68 -22.91 6.71
N GLU A 199 -5.38 -22.43 5.70
CA GLU A 199 -6.55 -21.57 5.87
C GLU A 199 -7.69 -22.34 6.55
N ARG A 200 -8.32 -21.72 7.55
CA ARG A 200 -9.49 -22.24 8.25
C ARG A 200 -10.65 -21.26 8.07
N THR A 201 -11.79 -21.80 7.65
CA THR A 201 -13.04 -21.05 7.62
C THR A 201 -13.50 -20.77 9.05
N THR A 202 -13.74 -19.51 9.36
CA THR A 202 -14.31 -19.05 10.63
C THR A 202 -15.84 -19.18 10.63
N SER A 203 -16.47 -18.99 11.78
CA SER A 203 -17.92 -19.21 11.96
C SER A 203 -18.81 -18.30 11.12
N ASP A 204 -18.28 -17.18 10.64
CA ASP A 204 -18.91 -16.24 9.72
C ASP A 204 -18.77 -16.63 8.23
N GLY A 205 -18.10 -17.75 7.94
CA GLY A 205 -17.93 -18.30 6.59
C GLY A 205 -16.75 -17.72 5.81
N TYR A 206 -15.95 -16.82 6.42
CA TYR A 206 -14.77 -16.25 5.78
C TYR A 206 -13.49 -17.02 6.16
N GLY A 207 -12.46 -16.94 5.32
CA GLY A 207 -11.20 -17.68 5.48
C GLY A 207 -10.03 -16.78 5.85
N TYR A 208 -10.19 -15.92 6.86
CA TYR A 208 -9.10 -15.06 7.30
C TYR A 208 -8.12 -15.72 8.28
N ARG A 209 -8.44 -16.91 8.83
CA ARG A 209 -7.60 -17.58 9.82
C ARG A 209 -6.62 -18.56 9.20
N PHE A 210 -5.35 -18.44 9.52
CA PHE A 210 -4.27 -19.34 9.10
C PHE A 210 -3.70 -20.08 10.29
N VAL A 211 -3.60 -21.41 10.20
CA VAL A 211 -3.15 -22.25 11.32
C VAL A 211 -1.99 -23.18 10.93
N ARG A 212 -0.95 -23.24 11.78
CA ARG A 212 0.14 -24.21 11.72
C ARG A 212 0.38 -24.80 13.12
N GLY A 213 -0.15 -25.99 13.36
CA GLY A 213 -0.14 -26.61 14.69
C GLY A 213 -0.98 -25.81 15.69
N LYS A 214 -0.33 -25.23 16.71
CA LYS A 214 -0.96 -24.32 17.70
C LYS A 214 -0.78 -22.83 17.34
N THR A 215 -0.08 -22.52 16.26
CA THR A 215 0.19 -21.15 15.82
C THR A 215 -0.99 -20.68 14.97
N GLU A 216 -1.61 -19.57 15.34
CA GLU A 216 -2.73 -18.96 14.60
C GLU A 216 -2.38 -17.52 14.19
N ILE A 217 -2.70 -17.16 12.95
CA ILE A 217 -2.58 -15.81 12.40
C ILE A 217 -3.87 -15.47 11.68
N ASP A 218 -4.54 -14.39 12.10
CA ASP A 218 -5.74 -13.86 11.46
C ASP A 218 -5.36 -12.70 10.51
N VAL A 219 -5.71 -12.83 9.23
CA VAL A 219 -5.40 -11.89 8.15
C VAL A 219 -6.67 -11.18 7.70
N MET A 220 -6.81 -9.93 8.11
CA MET A 220 -7.95 -9.10 7.81
C MET A 220 -7.68 -8.13 6.65
N ILE A 221 -8.76 -7.68 6.01
CA ILE A 221 -8.74 -6.58 5.05
C ILE A 221 -9.46 -5.39 5.68
N SER A 222 -8.93 -4.18 5.51
CA SER A 222 -9.66 -2.99 5.93
C SER A 222 -10.82 -2.75 4.97
N GLU A 223 -12.06 -2.73 5.45
CA GLU A 223 -13.17 -2.13 4.71
C GLU A 223 -12.99 -0.61 4.76
N GLY A 224 -12.82 0.02 3.59
CA GLY A 224 -12.70 1.48 3.51
C GLY A 224 -14.04 2.12 3.90
N ALA A 225 -14.02 3.00 4.90
CA ALA A 225 -15.14 3.87 5.23
C ALA A 225 -15.18 5.10 4.32
#